data_AF-A0A8J3X7B8-F1
#
_entry.id   AF-A0A8J3X7B8-F1
#
_cell.length_a   1.000
_cell.length_b   1.000
_cell.length_c   1.000
_cell.angle_alpha   90.00
_cell.angle_beta   90.00
_cell.angle_gamma   90.00
#
_symmetry.space_group_name_H-M   'P 1'
#
loop_
_entity.id
_entity.type
_entity.pdbx_description
1 polymer ?
#
loop_
_entity_poly.entity_id
_entity_poly.type
_entity_poly.pdbx_seq_one_letter_code
_entity_poly.pdbx_strand_id
1 'polypeptide(L)' 'MMKDNAERRCDEHPDPFDCPDNLIFFSLRDGYGLIIHDGGSSYIAIKYCPWCGAILPSDDD' A
#
# COMPACT_ATOMS: atom_id res chain seq x y z
N MET A 1 -3.89 3.78 11.70
CA MET A 1 -2.72 2.95 11.36
C MET A 1 -2.79 2.40 9.95
N MET A 2 -3.57 1.34 9.64
CA MET A 2 -3.69 0.84 8.24
C MET A 2 -4.30 1.88 7.29
N LYS A 3 -5.49 2.39 7.63
CA LYS A 3 -6.22 3.38 6.82
C LYS A 3 -5.35 4.59 6.49
N ASP A 4 -4.75 5.19 7.51
CA ASP A 4 -3.90 6.37 7.33
C ASP A 4 -2.67 6.10 6.45
N ASN A 5 -2.11 4.89 6.48
CA ASN A 5 -1.00 4.51 5.59
C ASN A 5 -1.47 4.24 4.15
N ALA A 6 -2.64 3.63 3.97
CA ALA A 6 -3.22 3.37 2.65
C ALA A 6 -3.72 4.66 1.96
N GLU A 7 -4.14 5.64 2.74
CA GLU A 7 -4.65 6.94 2.25
C GLU A 7 -3.57 8.03 2.27
N ARG A 8 -2.32 7.70 2.66
CA ARG A 8 -1.23 8.67 2.76
C ARG A 8 -0.97 9.28 1.39
N ARG A 9 -0.87 10.61 1.37
CA ARG A 9 -0.43 11.39 0.20
C ARG A 9 0.78 12.21 0.58
N CYS A 10 1.70 12.35 -0.37
CA CYS A 10 2.88 13.18 -0.24
C CYS A 10 2.72 14.38 -1.18
N ASP A 11 2.90 15.59 -0.65
CA ASP A 11 2.80 16.81 -1.47
C ASP A 11 4.02 16.99 -2.38
N GLU A 12 5.14 16.35 -2.05
CA GLU A 12 6.39 16.41 -2.81
C GLU A 12 6.49 15.34 -3.90
N HIS A 13 5.85 14.19 -3.70
CA HIS A 13 5.93 13.03 -4.61
C HIS A 13 4.53 12.66 -5.11
N PRO A 14 4.20 12.98 -6.39
CA PRO A 14 2.89 12.65 -6.97
C PRO A 14 2.64 11.15 -7.10
N ASP A 15 3.71 10.40 -7.39
CA ASP A 15 3.68 8.94 -7.42
C ASP A 15 3.95 8.40 -6.00
N PRO A 16 3.07 7.56 -5.43
CA PRO A 16 3.30 6.98 -4.12
C PRO A 16 4.57 6.12 -4.03
N PHE A 17 5.04 5.52 -5.13
CA PHE A 17 6.25 4.68 -5.15
C PHE A 17 7.54 5.49 -5.03
N ASP A 18 7.51 6.78 -5.39
CA ASP A 18 8.65 7.70 -5.25
C ASP A 18 8.81 8.22 -3.82
N CYS A 19 7.79 8.07 -2.96
CA CYS A 19 7.82 8.56 -1.58
C CYS A 19 8.35 7.47 -0.61
N PRO A 20 9.48 7.70 0.09
CA PRO A 20 10.02 6.72 1.05
C PRO A 20 9.16 6.53 2.31
N ASP A 21 8.20 7.42 2.55
CA ASP A 21 7.28 7.33 3.68
C ASP A 21 5.95 6.63 3.33
N ASN A 22 5.70 6.35 2.05
CA ASN A 22 4.50 5.63 1.64
C ASN A 22 4.76 4.12 1.71
N LEU A 23 4.05 3.45 2.61
CA LEU A 23 4.24 2.03 2.86
C LEU A 23 3.20 1.16 2.15
N ILE A 24 1.97 1.65 2.00
CA ILE A 24 0.84 0.87 1.49
C ILE A 24 0.41 1.44 0.15
N PHE A 25 0.35 0.57 -0.84
CA PHE A 25 -0.27 0.82 -2.14
C PHE A 25 -1.65 0.15 -2.18
N PHE A 26 -2.63 0.77 -2.83
CA PHE A 26 -3.93 0.15 -3.09
C PHE A 26 -4.33 0.38 -4.54
N SER A 27 -4.78 -0.69 -5.21
CA SER A 27 -5.42 -0.61 -6.52
C SER A 27 -6.69 -1.46 -6.55
N LEU A 28 -7.67 -1.07 -7.36
CA LEU A 28 -8.90 -1.86 -7.58
C LEU A 28 -8.67 -3.18 -8.33
N ARG A 29 -7.44 -3.40 -8.83
CA ARG A 29 -7.09 -4.63 -9.57
C ARG A 29 -6.36 -5.62 -8.68
N ASP A 30 -5.47 -5.11 -7.84
CA ASP A 30 -4.47 -5.91 -7.12
C ASP A 30 -4.70 -5.88 -5.59
N GLY A 31 -5.69 -5.11 -5.12
CA GLY A 31 -5.97 -4.90 -3.71
C GLY A 31 -4.86 -4.12 -2.99
N TYR A 32 -4.58 -4.51 -1.76
CA TYR A 32 -3.55 -3.88 -0.92
C TYR A 32 -2.17 -4.51 -1.15
N GLY A 33 -1.17 -3.65 -1.33
CA GLY A 33 0.24 -4.03 -1.43
C GLY A 33 1.10 -3.28 -0.41
N LEU A 34 2.16 -3.94 0.05
CA LEU A 34 3.28 -3.31 0.75
C LEU A 34 4.33 -2.89 -0.29
N ILE A 35 4.64 -1.60 -0.38
CA ILE A 35 5.60 -1.05 -1.34
C ILE A 35 7.00 -1.58 -1.04
N ILE A 36 7.75 -1.96 -2.08
CA ILE A 36 9.18 -2.25 -2.01
C ILE A 36 9.92 -1.03 -2.59
N HIS A 37 10.70 -0.34 -1.77
CA HIS A 37 11.53 0.79 -2.23
C HIS A 37 12.85 0.29 -2.85
N ASP A 38 12.75 -0.39 -3.99
CA ASP A 38 13.89 -0.87 -4.79
C ASP A 38 14.31 0.13 -5.90
N GLY A 39 13.64 1.28 -5.98
CA GLY A 39 13.83 2.28 -7.03
C GLY A 39 12.87 2.14 -8.22
N GLY A 40 11.92 1.20 -8.17
CA GLY A 40 10.81 1.07 -9.12
C GLY A 40 9.44 1.02 -8.45
N SER A 41 8.42 0.55 -9.18
CA SER A 41 7.02 0.44 -8.71
C SER A 41 6.68 -0.98 -8.22
N SER A 42 7.59 -1.59 -7.47
CA SER A 42 7.45 -2.94 -6.94
C SER A 42 6.61 -2.96 -5.66
N TYR A 43 5.77 -3.97 -5.47
CA TYR A 43 5.05 -4.22 -4.22
C TYR A 43 4.78 -5.71 -4.01
N ILE A 44 4.52 -6.08 -2.75
CA ILE A 44 4.03 -7.42 -2.39
C ILE A 44 2.58 -7.30 -1.96
N ALA A 45 1.69 -8.08 -2.59
CA ALA A 45 0.29 -8.17 -2.18
C ALA A 45 0.16 -8.70 -0.75
N ILE A 46 -0.69 -8.06 0.06
CA ILE A 46 -0.93 -8.44 1.46
C ILE A 46 -2.41 -8.73 1.69
N LYS A 47 -2.70 -9.79 2.46
CA LYS A 47 -4.07 -10.21 2.82
C LYS A 47 -4.49 -9.82 4.24
N TYR A 48 -3.53 -9.39 5.05
CA TYR A 48 -3.73 -9.06 6.45
C TYR A 48 -3.10 -7.71 6.77
N CYS A 49 -3.76 -6.93 7.62
CA CYS A 49 -3.26 -5.65 8.12
C CYS A 49 -1.94 -5.84 8.87
N PRO A 50 -0.83 -5.19 8.47
CA PRO A 50 0.47 -5.31 9.13
C PRO A 50 0.49 -4.88 10.60
N TRP A 51 -0.51 -4.10 11.03
CA TRP A 51 -0.57 -3.52 12.37
C TRP A 51 -1.46 -4.28 13.35
N CYS A 52 -2.54 -4.93 12.88
CA CYS A 52 -3.50 -5.61 13.77
C CYS A 52 -3.87 -7.03 13.35
N GLY A 53 -3.41 -7.50 12.19
CA GLY A 53 -3.69 -8.85 11.71
C GLY A 53 -5.11 -9.09 11.18
N ALA A 54 -5.97 -8.06 11.14
CA ALA A 54 -7.29 -8.18 10.52
C ALA A 54 -7.17 -8.52 9.03
N ILE A 55 -8.08 -9.35 8.51
CA ILE A 55 -8.20 -9.65 7.08
C ILE A 55 -8.56 -8.35 6.34
N LEU A 56 -7.84 -8.08 5.25
CA LEU A 56 -8.13 -6.96 4.36
C LEU A 56 -9.17 -7.39 3.32
N PRO A 57 -10.02 -6.47 2.83
CA PRO A 57 -10.91 -6.74 1.71
C PRO A 57 -10.09 -7.20 0.49
N SER A 58 -10.51 -8.31 -0.12
CA SER A 58 -10.02 -8.78 -1.41
C SER A 58 -11.10 -8.60 -2.46
N ASP A 59 -10.73 -8.25 -3.69
CA ASP A 59 -11.65 -8.13 -4.83
C ASP A 59 -12.06 -9.50 -5.42
N ASP A 60 -11.70 -10.61 -4.75
CA ASP A 60 -11.90 -12.01 -5.21
C ASP A 60 -13.26 -12.65 -4.78
N ASP A 61 -14.27 -11.85 -4.38
CA ASP A 61 -15.64 -12.36 -4.07
C ASP A 61 -16.59 -12.33 -5.28
#